data_AF-A0AAW5KEQ0-F1
#
_entry.id   AF-A0AAW5KEQ0-F1
#
_cell.length_a   1.000
_cell.length_b   1.000
_cell.length_c   1.000
_cell.angle_alpha   90.00
_cell.angle_beta   90.00
_cell.angle_gamma   90.00
#
_symmetry.space_group_name_H-M   'P 1'
#
loop_
_entity.id
_entity.type
_entity.pdbx_description
1 polymer ?
#
loop_
_entity_poly.entity_id
_entity_poly.type
_entity_poly.pdbx_seq_one_letter_code
_entity_poly.pdbx_strand_id
1 'polypeptide(L)'
;KFRDLEFYKANPVFEMDTVYEKSQYKVLAIFTSNTEPSQGEVFDYYNSLSFLTEEGFDEFVGEITSRSLIDTPVDAQYGDTLVTLSTCLYDYDGQRL
;
A
#
# COMPACT_ATOMS: atom_id res chain seq x y z
N LYS A 1 9.27 2.64 9.89
CA LYS A 1 10.38 3.30 9.16
C LYS A 1 9.86 4.06 7.95
N PHE A 2 9.10 3.43 7.05
CA PHE A 2 8.51 4.12 5.89
C PHE A 2 7.59 5.30 6.20
N ARG A 3 7.02 5.41 7.40
CA ARG A 3 6.32 6.63 7.87
C ARG A 3 7.22 7.88 7.93
N ASP A 4 8.55 7.71 7.90
CA ASP A 4 9.51 8.80 7.87
C ASP A 4 9.90 9.14 6.41
N LEU A 5 9.75 10.41 6.04
CA LEU A 5 9.97 10.89 4.67
C LEU A 5 11.43 10.69 4.21
N GLU A 6 12.40 10.90 5.09
CA GLU A 6 13.81 10.76 4.71
C GLU A 6 14.17 9.29 4.51
N PHE A 7 13.58 8.39 5.30
CA PHE A 7 13.70 6.95 5.07
C PHE A 7 13.11 6.54 3.72
N TYR A 8 11.92 7.04 3.35
CA TYR A 8 11.32 6.80 2.04
C TYR A 8 12.23 7.30 0.91
N LYS A 9 12.71 8.56 0.98
CA LYS A 9 13.60 9.13 -0.05
C LYS A 9 14.88 8.32 -0.23
N ALA A 10 15.43 7.77 0.85
CA ALA A 10 16.62 6.93 0.81
C ALA A 10 16.32 5.49 0.30
N ASN A 11 15.07 5.02 0.40
CA ASN A 11 14.66 3.66 0.06
C ASN A 11 13.34 3.65 -0.75
N PRO A 12 13.25 4.31 -1.92
CA PRO A 12 11.99 4.44 -2.66
C PRO A 12 11.58 3.16 -3.40
N VAL A 13 12.50 2.20 -3.50
CA VAL A 13 12.34 0.92 -4.22
C VAL A 13 12.67 -0.22 -3.26
N PHE A 14 11.91 -1.31 -3.36
CA PHE A 14 12.21 -2.56 -2.70
C PHE A 14 12.26 -3.73 -3.70
N GLU A 15 12.97 -4.77 -3.33
CA GLU A 15 13.09 -6.01 -4.12
C GLU A 15 12.19 -7.08 -3.52
N MET A 16 11.45 -7.77 -4.38
CA MET A 16 10.70 -8.97 -4.03
C MET A 16 11.03 -10.06 -5.05
N ASP A 17 11.78 -11.05 -4.56
CA ASP A 17 12.23 -12.18 -5.35
C ASP A 17 11.33 -13.39 -5.06
N THR A 18 10.86 -14.03 -6.11
CA THR A 18 10.31 -15.38 -6.06
C THR A 18 11.36 -16.38 -6.52
N VAL A 19 11.05 -17.67 -6.44
CA VAL A 19 11.93 -18.71 -7.02
C VAL A 19 12.03 -18.63 -8.55
N TYR A 20 11.16 -17.86 -9.20
CA TYR A 20 11.07 -17.76 -10.67
C TYR A 20 11.56 -16.42 -11.20
N GLU A 21 11.38 -15.34 -10.44
CA GLU A 21 11.65 -13.99 -10.90
C GLU A 21 12.23 -13.12 -9.79
N LYS A 22 13.01 -12.13 -10.21
CA LYS A 22 13.46 -11.03 -9.35
C LYS A 22 12.79 -9.76 -9.84
N SER A 23 12.10 -9.07 -8.95
CA SER A 23 11.27 -7.93 -9.31
C SER A 23 11.56 -6.76 -8.37
N GLN A 24 11.65 -5.56 -8.95
CA GLN A 24 11.80 -4.31 -8.22
C GLN A 24 10.49 -3.54 -8.25
N TYR A 25 10.07 -3.06 -7.09
CA TYR A 25 8.82 -2.33 -6.90
C TYR A 25 9.10 -0.96 -6.31
N LYS A 26 8.42 0.06 -6.83
CA LYS A 26 8.49 1.41 -6.28
C LYS A 26 7.35 1.63 -5.31
N VAL A 27 7.64 2.26 -4.17
CA VAL A 27 6.63 2.53 -3.14
C VAL A 27 5.70 3.66 -3.62
N LEU A 28 4.43 3.30 -3.84
CA LEU A 28 3.36 4.19 -4.31
C LEU A 28 2.64 4.90 -3.15
N ALA A 29 2.26 4.15 -2.12
CA ALA A 29 1.48 4.66 -0.98
C ALA A 29 1.94 4.01 0.33
N ILE A 30 1.84 4.76 1.43
CA ILE A 30 2.15 4.30 2.79
C ILE A 30 1.04 4.80 3.71
N PHE A 31 0.16 3.94 4.20
CA PHE A 31 -0.99 4.35 5.01
C PHE A 31 -1.16 3.42 6.22
N THR A 32 -1.95 3.85 7.20
CA THR A 32 -2.34 2.99 8.31
C THR A 32 -3.82 2.64 8.19
N SER A 33 -4.19 1.41 8.55
CA SER A 33 -5.58 0.94 8.55
C SER A 33 -5.94 0.31 9.90
N ASN A 34 -7.18 0.50 10.35
CA ASN A 34 -7.75 -0.20 11.50
C ASN A 34 -8.40 -1.50 11.06
N THR A 35 -8.34 -2.54 11.91
CA THR A 35 -9.07 -3.80 11.66
C THR A 35 -10.40 -3.89 12.40
N GLU A 36 -10.70 -2.93 13.28
CA GLU A 36 -11.91 -2.94 14.09
C GLU A 36 -12.88 -1.82 13.70
N PRO A 37 -14.17 -2.13 13.42
CA PRO A 37 -15.18 -1.10 13.16
C PRO A 37 -15.40 -0.11 14.30
N SER A 38 -15.05 -0.50 15.54
CA SER A 38 -15.07 0.37 16.72
C SER A 38 -14.09 1.56 16.61
N GLN A 39 -13.07 1.44 15.76
CA GLN A 39 -12.00 2.43 15.57
C GLN A 39 -12.21 3.33 14.35
N GLY A 40 -13.31 3.14 13.62
CA GLY A 40 -13.62 3.88 12.40
C GLY A 40 -14.04 2.98 11.26
N GLU A 41 -14.24 3.58 10.09
CA GLU A 41 -14.51 2.84 8.86
C GLU A 41 -13.33 1.93 8.51
N VAL A 42 -13.59 0.62 8.38
CA VAL A 42 -12.57 -0.36 8.02
C VAL A 42 -12.37 -0.33 6.51
N PHE A 43 -11.18 0.06 6.08
CA PHE A 43 -10.78 -0.03 4.69
C PHE A 43 -10.28 -1.44 4.38
N ASP A 44 -11.06 -2.19 3.58
CA ASP A 44 -10.85 -3.61 3.27
C ASP A 44 -9.80 -3.84 2.16
N TYR A 45 -8.61 -3.26 2.33
CA TYR A 45 -7.53 -3.32 1.34
C TYR A 45 -6.99 -4.73 1.11
N TYR A 46 -7.16 -5.63 2.08
CA TYR A 46 -6.59 -6.98 2.02
C TYR A 46 -7.41 -7.93 1.13
N ASN A 47 -8.67 -7.60 0.85
CA ASN A 47 -9.51 -8.34 -0.10
C ASN A 47 -9.35 -7.87 -1.56
N SER A 48 -8.63 -6.77 -1.80
CA SER A 48 -8.28 -6.26 -3.14
C SER A 48 -7.12 -7.05 -3.77
N LEU A 49 -7.35 -8.34 -4.05
CA LEU A 49 -6.33 -9.27 -4.56
C LEU A 49 -6.19 -9.27 -6.08
N SER A 50 -7.25 -8.93 -6.81
CA SER A 50 -7.24 -8.83 -8.26
C SER A 50 -8.30 -7.84 -8.74
N PHE A 51 -7.98 -7.14 -9.82
CA PHE A 51 -8.86 -6.16 -10.44
C PHE A 51 -9.31 -6.69 -11.80
N LEU A 52 -10.63 -6.83 -11.97
CA LEU A 52 -11.22 -7.32 -13.22
C LEU A 52 -11.46 -6.19 -14.24
N THR A 53 -11.47 -4.95 -13.77
CA THR A 53 -11.74 -3.75 -14.56
C THR A 53 -10.72 -2.67 -14.23
N GLU A 54 -10.46 -1.81 -15.21
CA GLU A 54 -9.63 -0.60 -15.06
C GLU A 54 -10.23 0.33 -14.00
N GLU A 55 -11.55 0.56 -14.05
CA GLU A 55 -12.26 1.39 -13.05
C GLU A 55 -12.02 0.92 -11.60
N GLY A 56 -12.09 -0.40 -11.34
CA GLY A 56 -11.86 -0.93 -9.99
C GLY A 56 -10.40 -0.84 -9.54
N PHE A 57 -9.46 -0.89 -10.49
CA PHE A 57 -8.04 -0.66 -10.20
C PHE A 57 -7.79 0.82 -9.86
N ASP A 58 -8.32 1.73 -10.68
CA ASP A 58 -8.16 3.18 -10.50
C ASP A 58 -8.82 3.66 -9.21
N GLU A 59 -10.00 3.12 -8.86
CA GLU A 59 -10.66 3.39 -7.58
C GLU A 59 -9.78 2.96 -6.40
N PHE A 60 -9.22 1.75 -6.45
CA PHE A 60 -8.33 1.26 -5.39
C PHE A 60 -7.05 2.09 -5.27
N VAL A 61 -6.41 2.43 -6.41
CA VAL A 61 -5.23 3.30 -6.42
C VAL A 61 -5.56 4.68 -5.87
N GLY A 62 -6.71 5.25 -6.21
CA GLY A 62 -7.20 6.52 -5.65
C GLY A 62 -7.42 6.45 -4.13
N GLU A 63 -8.01 5.38 -3.64
CA GLU A 63 -8.21 5.16 -2.20
C GLU A 63 -6.88 5.06 -1.45
N ILE A 64 -5.93 4.24 -1.90
CA ILE A 64 -4.65 4.08 -1.17
C ILE A 64 -3.76 5.33 -1.24
N THR A 65 -3.78 6.05 -2.36
CA THR A 65 -2.97 7.27 -2.54
C THR A 65 -3.55 8.43 -1.73
N SER A 66 -4.88 8.59 -1.69
CA SER A 66 -5.53 9.60 -0.84
C SER A 66 -5.32 9.37 0.66
N ARG A 67 -5.10 8.11 1.06
CA ARG A 67 -4.81 7.71 2.45
C ARG A 67 -3.31 7.75 2.80
N SER A 68 -2.44 7.98 1.82
CA SER A 68 -0.99 7.92 2.02
C SER A 68 -0.51 9.04 2.95
N LEU A 69 0.36 8.68 3.89
CA LEU A 69 1.04 9.59 4.81
C LEU A 69 2.11 10.43 4.10
N ILE A 70 2.58 9.96 2.96
CA ILE A 70 3.60 10.61 2.15
C ILE A 70 3.08 10.72 0.72
N ASP A 71 3.12 11.93 0.18
CA ASP A 71 2.86 12.19 -1.23
C ASP A 71 4.07 11.74 -2.06
N THR A 72 3.82 10.84 -3.02
CA THR A 72 4.86 10.25 -3.87
C THR A 72 4.62 10.64 -5.33
N PRO A 73 5.68 10.89 -6.12
CA PRO A 73 5.52 11.22 -7.54
C PRO A 73 5.30 9.96 -8.41
N VAL A 74 4.81 8.87 -7.81
CA VAL A 74 4.67 7.56 -8.45
C VAL A 74 3.22 7.40 -8.88
N ASP A 75 3.01 6.98 -10.11
CA ASP A 75 1.73 6.58 -10.65
C ASP A 75 1.64 5.05 -10.78
N ALA A 76 0.41 4.56 -10.93
CA ALA A 76 0.12 3.18 -11.28
C ALA A 76 -1.08 3.19 -12.24
N GLN A 77 -1.03 2.37 -13.27
CA GLN A 77 -2.09 2.24 -14.26
C GLN A 77 -2.57 0.79 -14.35
N TYR A 78 -3.79 0.60 -14.83
CA TYR A 78 -4.32 -0.75 -15.02
C TYR A 78 -3.40 -1.59 -15.92
N GLY A 79 -3.05 -2.79 -15.43
CA GLY A 79 -2.05 -3.67 -16.04
C GLY A 79 -0.71 -3.69 -15.29
N ASP A 80 -0.44 -2.69 -14.44
CA ASP A 80 0.66 -2.74 -13.49
C ASP A 80 0.40 -3.78 -12.39
N THR A 81 1.48 -4.31 -11.83
CA THR A 81 1.42 -5.23 -10.69
C THR A 81 1.61 -4.48 -9.39
N LEU A 82 0.63 -4.57 -8.50
CA LEU A 82 0.70 -4.01 -7.15
C LEU A 82 1.13 -5.09 -6.16
N VAL A 83 1.98 -4.69 -5.20
CA VAL A 83 2.39 -5.52 -4.05
C VAL A 83 2.07 -4.76 -2.78
N THR A 84 1.25 -5.38 -1.92
CA THR A 84 0.88 -4.82 -0.62
C THR A 84 1.66 -5.52 0.49
N LEU A 85 2.46 -4.75 1.24
CA LEU A 85 3.13 -5.22 2.45
C LEU A 85 2.33 -4.74 3.66
N SER A 86 1.82 -5.66 4.47
CA SER A 86 1.03 -5.36 5.66
C SER A 86 1.70 -5.88 6.92
N THR A 87 1.83 -5.04 7.93
CA THR A 87 2.40 -5.40 9.23
C THR A 87 1.58 -4.84 10.39
N CYS A 88 1.73 -5.43 11.57
CA CYS A 88 1.08 -4.91 12.77
C CYS A 88 1.75 -3.60 13.21
N LEU A 89 0.94 -2.60 13.51
CA LEU A 89 1.35 -1.46 14.31
C LEU A 89 0.91 -1.67 15.76
N TYR A 90 1.69 -1.10 16.67
CA TYR A 90 1.48 -1.24 18.11
C TYR A 90 1.23 0.12 18.79
N ASP A 91 0.88 1.14 18.00
CA ASP A 91 0.47 2.44 18.55
C ASP A 91 -0.92 2.29 19.21
N TYR A 92 -1.80 1.46 18.62
CA TYR A 92 -3.10 1.04 19.15
C TYR A 92 -3.39 -0.42 18.76
N ASP A 93 -4.28 -1.10 19.51
CA ASP A 93 -4.67 -2.48 19.20
C ASP A 93 -5.36 -2.57 17.84
N GLY A 94 -5.11 -3.63 17.07
CA GLY A 94 -5.73 -3.83 15.76
C GLY A 94 -5.27 -2.88 14.64
N GLN A 95 -4.21 -2.08 14.84
CA GLN A 95 -3.70 -1.20 13.78
C GLN A 95 -2.73 -1.94 12.84
N ARG A 96 -2.80 -1.61 11.55
CA ARG A 96 -1.90 -2.09 10.50
C ARG A 96 -1.19 -0.94 9.82
N LEU A 97 0.07 -1.16 9.43
CA LEU A 97 0.81 -0.37 8.45
C LEU A 97 0.90 -1.17 7.15
#